data_AF-A0A9E3FW65-F1
#
_entry.id   AF-A0A9E3FW65-F1
#
_cell.length_a   1.000
_cell.length_b   1.000
_cell.length_c   1.000
_cell.angle_alpha   90.00
_cell.angle_beta   90.00
_cell.angle_gamma   90.00
#
_symmetry.space_group_name_H-M   'P 1'
#
loop_
_entity.id
_entity.type
_entity.pdbx_description
1 polymer ?
#
loop_
_entity_poly.entity_id
_entity_poly.type
_entity_poly.pdbx_seq_one_letter_code
_entity_poly.pdbx_strand_id
1 'polypeptide(L)'
;MVDAEVDAAILARDAKLLKETVREAGGLALSLFGRELKNWIKGASSPVSEADIAVNDLLESRLRSAASDYGWLSEESADDEDRL
;
A
#
# COMPACT_ATOMS: atom_id res chain seq x y z
N MET A 1 -15.84 1.01 -28.77
CA MET A 1 -16.50 2.03 -27.92
C MET A 1 -16.87 1.44 -26.56
N VAL A 2 -17.43 0.23 -26.50
CA VAL A 2 -17.77 -0.45 -25.22
C VAL A 2 -16.54 -0.72 -24.35
N ASP A 3 -15.42 -1.19 -24.93
CA ASP A 3 -14.21 -1.50 -24.14
C ASP A 3 -13.63 -0.26 -23.44
N ALA A 4 -13.57 0.89 -24.11
CA ALA A 4 -13.08 2.14 -23.54
C ALA A 4 -13.97 2.66 -22.38
N GLU A 5 -15.26 2.37 -22.42
CA GLU A 5 -16.22 2.74 -21.37
C GLU A 5 -16.11 1.80 -20.15
N VAL A 6 -15.84 0.51 -20.39
CA VAL A 6 -15.50 -0.46 -19.35
C VAL A 6 -14.18 -0.09 -18.66
N ASP A 7 -13.15 0.27 -19.42
CA ASP A 7 -11.86 0.71 -18.88
C ASP A 7 -12.01 1.98 -18.01
N ALA A 8 -12.81 2.95 -18.46
CA ALA A 8 -13.06 4.16 -17.68
C ALA A 8 -13.79 3.87 -16.36
N ALA A 9 -14.74 2.92 -16.36
CA ALA A 9 -15.45 2.51 -15.16
C ALA A 9 -14.53 1.79 -14.16
N ILE A 10 -13.62 0.93 -14.64
CA ILE A 10 -12.60 0.26 -13.83
C ILE A 10 -11.67 1.30 -13.21
N LEU A 11 -11.11 2.22 -14.00
CA LEU A 11 -10.23 3.27 -13.51
C LEU A 11 -10.91 4.17 -12.48
N ALA A 12 -12.19 4.50 -12.67
CA ALA A 12 -12.94 5.31 -11.70
C ALA A 12 -13.18 4.57 -10.38
N ARG A 13 -13.49 3.26 -10.44
CA ARG A 13 -13.61 2.40 -9.25
C ARG A 13 -12.29 2.34 -8.49
N ASP A 14 -11.20 2.13 -9.22
CA ASP A 14 -9.87 1.92 -8.67
C ASP A 14 -9.30 3.20 -8.05
N ALA A 15 -9.51 4.35 -8.71
CA ALA A 15 -9.15 5.66 -8.16
C ALA A 15 -9.93 5.97 -6.87
N LYS A 16 -11.20 5.60 -6.80
CA LYS A 16 -12.01 5.77 -5.59
C LYS A 16 -11.48 4.89 -4.45
N LEU A 17 -11.25 3.62 -4.72
CA LEU A 17 -10.69 2.66 -3.77
C LEU A 17 -9.34 3.14 -3.23
N LEU A 18 -8.40 3.51 -4.12
CA LEU A 18 -7.08 4.00 -3.74
C LEU A 18 -7.17 5.23 -2.83
N LYS A 19 -8.05 6.18 -3.16
CA LYS A 19 -8.24 7.39 -2.36
C LYS A 19 -8.78 7.11 -0.96
N GLU A 20 -9.69 6.15 -0.83
CA GLU A 20 -10.23 5.73 0.47
C GLU A 20 -9.16 5.01 1.30
N THR A 21 -8.47 4.05 0.70
CA THR A 21 -7.40 3.28 1.35
C THR A 21 -6.22 4.15 1.79
N VAL A 22 -5.78 5.11 0.96
CA VAL A 22 -4.69 6.04 1.34
C VAL A 22 -5.10 6.96 2.49
N ARG A 23 -6.36 7.36 2.58
CA ARG A 23 -6.84 8.15 3.72
C ARG A 23 -6.84 7.35 5.02
N GLU A 24 -7.23 6.08 4.94
CA GLU A 24 -7.17 5.18 6.08
C GLU A 24 -5.72 4.98 6.55
N ALA A 25 -4.80 4.69 5.62
CA ALA A 25 -3.38 4.58 5.88
C ALA A 25 -2.79 5.86 6.51
N GLY A 26 -3.17 7.04 6.01
CA GLY A 26 -2.78 8.32 6.60
C GLY A 26 -3.30 8.51 8.02
N GLY A 27 -4.53 8.06 8.30
CA GLY A 27 -5.08 8.03 9.65
C GLY A 27 -4.30 7.12 10.60
N LEU A 28 -3.90 5.93 10.13
CA LEU A 28 -3.05 5.00 10.87
C LEU A 28 -1.68 5.63 11.16
N ALA A 29 -1.00 6.17 10.14
CA ALA A 29 0.29 6.84 10.29
C ALA A 29 0.22 7.99 11.31
N LEU A 30 -0.82 8.83 11.22
CA LEU A 30 -1.02 9.93 12.17
C LEU A 30 -1.26 9.43 13.60
N SER A 31 -1.94 8.29 13.77
CA SER A 31 -2.16 7.69 15.09
C SER A 31 -0.88 7.21 15.77
N LEU A 32 0.14 6.88 14.98
CA LEU A 32 1.46 6.41 15.41
C LEU A 32 2.46 7.56 15.58
N PHE A 33 2.20 8.72 14.98
CA PHE A 33 3.04 9.89 15.09
C PHE A 33 3.23 10.34 16.55
N GLY A 34 4.48 10.66 16.91
CA GLY A 34 4.85 11.10 18.26
C GLY A 34 4.86 9.99 19.32
N ARG A 35 4.64 8.73 18.94
CA ARG A 35 4.83 7.56 19.81
C ARG A 35 6.26 7.03 19.72
N GLU A 36 6.66 6.29 20.74
CA GLU A 36 7.86 5.47 20.67
C GLU A 36 7.57 4.25 19.78
N LEU A 37 8.27 4.17 18.65
CA LEU A 37 8.16 3.09 17.66
C LEU A 37 9.51 2.41 17.50
N LYS A 38 9.50 1.09 17.31
CA LYS A 38 10.72 0.42 16.88
C LYS A 38 11.09 0.88 15.48
N ASN A 39 12.39 1.02 15.27
CA ASN A 39 12.96 1.36 13.98
C ASN A 39 14.19 0.50 13.72
N TRP A 40 14.49 0.32 12.44
CA TRP A 40 15.59 -0.48 11.92
C TRP A 40 16.19 0.25 10.71
N ILE A 41 17.43 -0.09 10.36
CA ILE A 41 18.04 0.39 9.12
C ILE A 41 17.92 -0.71 8.07
N LYS A 42 17.19 -0.44 6.99
CA LYS A 42 17.13 -1.26 5.79
C LYS A 42 18.36 -0.98 4.91
N GLY A 43 19.05 -2.05 4.50
CA GLY A 43 20.27 -1.96 3.70
C GLY A 43 21.37 -1.21 4.43
N ALA A 44 22.03 -0.27 3.75
CA ALA A 44 23.15 0.48 4.31
C ALA A 44 22.73 1.71 5.15
N SER A 45 21.57 2.32 4.87
CA SER A 45 21.27 3.65 5.43
C SER A 45 19.80 4.06 5.48
N SER A 46 18.84 3.24 5.04
CA SER A 46 17.44 3.68 4.96
C SER A 46 16.70 3.35 6.27
N PRO A 47 16.29 4.33 7.09
CA PRO A 47 15.51 4.06 8.29
C PRO A 47 14.10 3.60 7.93
N VAL A 48 13.63 2.54 8.59
CA VAL A 48 12.27 2.00 8.52
C VAL A 48 11.74 1.85 9.95
N SER A 49 10.46 2.12 10.16
CA SER A 49 9.80 2.01 11.46
C SER A 49 8.60 1.07 11.44
N GLU A 50 8.09 0.72 12.62
CA GLU A 50 6.82 0.00 12.76
C GLU A 50 5.64 0.71 12.06
N ALA A 51 5.70 2.04 11.91
CA ALA A 51 4.67 2.77 11.18
C ALA A 51 4.73 2.51 9.67
N ASP A 52 5.93 2.43 9.09
CA ASP A 52 6.11 2.16 7.66
C ASP A 52 5.57 0.76 7.31
N ILE A 53 5.89 -0.24 8.14
CA ILE A 53 5.39 -1.61 7.99
C ILE A 53 3.86 -1.66 8.17
N ALA A 54 3.32 -1.04 9.22
CA ALA A 54 1.89 -1.06 9.47
C ALA A 54 1.08 -0.37 8.36
N VAL A 55 1.62 0.70 7.77
CA VAL A 55 1.03 1.37 6.61
C VAL A 55 1.08 0.48 5.37
N ASN A 56 2.22 -0.16 5.09
CA ASN A 56 2.37 -1.11 4.00
C ASN A 56 1.31 -2.23 4.09
N ASP A 57 1.21 -2.88 5.24
CA ASP A 57 0.33 -4.03 5.45
C ASP A 57 -1.15 -3.65 5.27
N LEU A 58 -1.54 -2.45 5.75
CA LEU A 58 -2.89 -1.93 5.55
C LEU A 58 -3.18 -1.71 4.07
N LEU A 59 -2.29 -1.02 3.35
CA LEU A 59 -2.47 -0.73 1.93
C LEU A 59 -2.57 -2.03 1.12
N GLU A 60 -1.65 -2.97 1.36
CA GLU A 60 -1.60 -4.27 0.69
C GLU A 60 -2.91 -5.05 0.93
N SER A 61 -3.31 -5.19 2.20
CA SER A 61 -4.51 -5.93 2.59
C SER A 61 -5.77 -5.34 1.95
N ARG A 62 -5.94 -4.02 2.01
CA ARG A 62 -7.13 -3.34 1.50
C ARG A 62 -7.22 -3.40 -0.02
N LEU A 63 -6.11 -3.20 -0.73
CA LEU A 63 -6.11 -3.18 -2.19
C LEU A 63 -6.25 -4.60 -2.76
N ARG A 64 -5.49 -5.58 -2.25
CA ARG A 64 -5.54 -6.96 -2.75
C ARG A 64 -6.84 -7.69 -2.39
N SER A 65 -7.52 -7.30 -1.31
CA SER A 65 -8.84 -7.86 -0.98
C SER A 65 -9.97 -7.31 -1.86
N ALA A 66 -9.78 -6.13 -2.46
CA ALA A 66 -10.80 -5.51 -3.32
C ALA A 66 -10.80 -6.09 -4.73
N ALA A 67 -9.66 -6.59 -5.22
CA ALA A 67 -9.55 -7.21 -6.53
C ALA A 67 -8.41 -8.25 -6.55
N SER A 68 -8.73 -9.48 -6.97
CA SER A 68 -7.79 -10.60 -6.97
C SER A 68 -6.69 -10.51 -8.03
N ASP A 69 -6.83 -9.59 -8.98
CA ASP A 69 -5.89 -9.30 -10.08
C ASP A 69 -4.82 -8.26 -9.69
N TYR A 70 -4.95 -7.61 -8.54
CA TYR A 70 -3.95 -6.65 -8.08
C TYR A 70 -2.68 -7.35 -7.61
N GLY A 71 -1.56 -7.00 -8.25
CA GLY A 71 -0.22 -7.24 -7.72
C GLY A 71 0.13 -6.26 -6.61
N TRP A 72 1.18 -6.58 -5.84
CA TRP A 72 1.72 -5.69 -4.83
C TRP A 72 3.23 -5.59 -4.97
N LEU A 73 3.70 -4.35 -5.02
CA LEU A 73 5.11 -4.02 -5.05
C LEU A 73 5.34 -2.85 -4.11
N SER A 74 6.05 -3.11 -3.02
CA SER A 74 6.35 -2.11 -2.01
C SER A 74 7.83 -2.18 -1.63
N GLU A 75 8.37 -1.04 -1.23
CA GLU A 75 9.69 -0.96 -0.63
C GLU A 75 9.74 -1.73 0.69
N GLU A 76 8.62 -2.01 1.36
CA GLU A 76 8.60 -2.75 2.63
C GLU A 76 8.32 -4.25 2.48
N SER A 77 8.08 -4.74 1.26
CA SER A 77 7.98 -6.17 0.99
C SER A 77 9.37 -6.80 0.91
N ALA A 78 9.52 -8.03 1.41
CA ALA A 78 10.72 -8.82 1.15
C ALA A 78 10.87 -9.03 -0.36
N ASP A 79 12.10 -8.93 -0.86
CA ASP A 79 12.36 -9.34 -2.24
C ASP A 79 12.09 -10.84 -2.36
N ASP A 80 11.24 -11.19 -3.32
CA ASP A 80 10.94 -12.57 -3.69
C ASP A 80 11.56 -12.83 -5.07
N GLU A 81 12.33 -13.90 -5.22
CA GLU A 81 13.00 -14.26 -6.47
C GLU A 81 11.98 -14.59 -7.58
N ASP A 82 10.71 -14.88 -7.22
CA ASP A 82 9.58 -15.04 -8.15
C ASP A 82 9.18 -13.73 -8.88
N ARG A 83 9.87 -12.61 -8.60
CA ARG A 83 9.67 -11.30 -9.25
C ARG A 83 10.60 -11.01 -10.44
N LEU A 84 11.34 -12.00 -10.96
CA LEU A 84 12.21 -11.88 -12.15
C LEU A 84 11.71 -12.67 -13.36
#